data_AF-A0AAW2IL98-F1
#
_entry.id   AF-A0AAW2IL98-F1
#
_cell.length_a   1.000
_cell.length_b   1.000
_cell.length_c   1.000
_cell.angle_alpha   90.00
_cell.angle_beta   90.00
_cell.angle_gamma   90.00
#
_symmetry.space_group_name_H-M   'P 1'
#
loop_
_entity.id
_entity.type
_entity.pdbx_description
1 polymer ?
#
loop_
_entity_poly.entity_id
_entity_poly.type
_entity_poly.pdbx_seq_one_letter_code
_entity_poly.pdbx_strand_id
1 'polypeptide(L)'
;MLVNTVWMATWPDSSYISALPSTSDHSPLILTGMNRIEEHVAFRFDNYLTQLPGFLNSVEEIWKHRIHGTAMYETVCKLKLLKAEFRRQKKLKGNLTDNVKKAKTFLDKAQALFTTYKEDIYLELVKSCRGFTLWLLNWKLACLNSGQSYGG
;
A
#
# COMPACT_ATOMS: atom_id res chain seq x y z
N MET A 1 22.12 -0.59 -20.87
CA MET A 1 20.79 -1.17 -21.17
C MET A 1 20.96 -2.68 -21.15
N LEU A 2 20.38 -3.38 -20.16
CA LEU A 2 20.48 -4.84 -20.03
C LEU A 2 19.29 -5.49 -20.76
N VAL A 3 19.21 -5.29 -22.08
CA VAL A 3 18.17 -5.87 -22.93
C VAL A 3 18.87 -6.62 -24.06
N ASN A 4 18.57 -7.92 -24.23
CA ASN A 4 19.17 -8.73 -25.28
C ASN A 4 18.26 -8.79 -26.52
N THR A 5 18.79 -9.33 -27.61
CA THR A 5 18.08 -9.43 -28.90
C THR A 5 16.82 -10.30 -28.81
N VAL A 6 16.85 -11.35 -27.99
CA VAL A 6 15.69 -12.24 -27.74
C VAL A 6 14.55 -11.47 -27.07
N TRP A 7 14.86 -10.62 -26.09
CA TRP A 7 13.90 -9.76 -25.42
C TRP A 7 13.24 -8.79 -26.41
N MET A 8 14.04 -8.11 -27.23
CA MET A 8 13.50 -7.16 -28.23
C MET A 8 12.60 -7.85 -29.27
N ALA A 9 12.94 -9.09 -29.65
CA ALA A 9 12.10 -9.89 -30.54
C ALA A 9 10.80 -10.36 -29.87
N THR A 10 10.83 -10.61 -28.56
CA THR A 10 9.68 -11.13 -27.79
C THR A 10 8.70 -10.00 -27.39
N TRP A 11 9.23 -8.83 -27.03
CA TRP A 11 8.45 -7.65 -26.66
C TRP A 11 8.94 -6.40 -27.40
N PRO A 12 8.66 -6.29 -28.71
CA PRO A 12 9.11 -5.16 -29.53
C PRO A 12 8.54 -3.82 -29.06
N ASP A 13 7.35 -3.83 -28.45
CA ASP A 13 6.71 -2.64 -27.88
C ASP A 13 7.16 -2.35 -26.43
N SER A 14 8.13 -3.10 -25.91
CA SER A 14 8.58 -2.89 -24.53
C SER A 14 9.32 -1.57 -24.37
N SER A 15 8.88 -0.79 -23.38
CA SER A 15 9.49 0.49 -23.01
C SER A 15 9.55 0.60 -21.50
N TYR A 16 10.42 1.46 -20.97
CA TYR A 16 10.48 1.71 -19.53
C TYR A 16 10.43 3.20 -19.23
N ILE A 17 9.92 3.53 -18.06
CA ILE A 17 9.86 4.89 -17.53
C ILE A 17 10.44 4.86 -16.12
N SER A 18 11.39 5.75 -15.83
CA SER A 18 11.81 6.01 -14.45
C SER A 18 10.75 6.87 -13.77
N ALA A 19 10.01 6.29 -12.83
CA ALA A 19 9.02 7.03 -12.05
C ALA A 19 9.68 7.86 -10.94
N LEU A 20 8.91 8.77 -10.36
CA LEU A 20 9.37 9.57 -9.23
C LEU A 20 9.63 8.69 -7.99
N PRO A 21 10.66 8.99 -7.17
CA PRO A 21 10.97 8.19 -5.98
C PRO A 21 9.82 8.13 -4.96
N SER A 22 8.96 9.15 -4.90
CA SER A 22 7.92 9.30 -3.88
C SER A 22 8.54 9.20 -2.47
N THR A 23 8.10 8.24 -1.63
CA THR A 23 8.64 7.99 -0.28
C THR A 23 9.91 7.14 -0.25
N SER A 24 10.32 6.56 -1.38
CA SER A 24 11.54 5.76 -1.52
C SER A 24 12.78 6.66 -1.67
N ASP A 25 13.93 6.14 -1.30
CA ASP A 25 15.25 6.67 -1.66
C ASP A 25 15.61 6.37 -3.13
N HIS A 26 14.97 5.37 -3.73
CA HIS A 26 15.16 4.98 -5.13
C HIS A 26 13.94 5.22 -6.03
N SER A 27 14.18 5.65 -7.27
CA SER A 27 13.18 5.75 -8.34
C SER A 27 12.88 4.38 -8.95
N PRO A 28 11.61 3.90 -8.94
CA PRO A 28 11.28 2.64 -9.58
C PRO A 28 11.27 2.77 -11.10
N LEU A 29 11.73 1.72 -11.80
CA LEU A 29 11.62 1.59 -13.25
C LEU A 29 10.33 0.83 -13.59
N ILE A 30 9.42 1.49 -14.30
CA ILE A 30 8.14 0.91 -14.75
C ILE A 30 8.32 0.43 -16.18
N LEU A 31 8.15 -0.86 -16.41
CA LEU A 31 8.22 -1.49 -17.73
C LEU A 31 6.80 -1.62 -18.31
N THR A 32 6.63 -1.25 -19.58
CA THR A 32 5.37 -1.21 -20.34
C THR A 32 5.53 -2.00 -21.63
N GLY A 33 4.43 -2.39 -22.29
CA GLY A 33 4.47 -3.08 -23.59
C GLY A 33 4.61 -4.60 -23.51
N MET A 34 4.42 -5.17 -22.32
CA MET A 34 4.29 -6.61 -22.14
C MET A 34 2.81 -6.98 -22.06
N ASN A 35 2.44 -8.16 -22.59
CA ASN A 35 1.08 -8.68 -22.44
C ASN A 35 0.68 -8.65 -20.97
N ARG A 36 -0.46 -8.00 -20.68
CA ARG A 36 -1.02 -8.02 -19.33
C ARG A 36 -1.30 -9.46 -18.95
N ILE A 37 -0.54 -9.98 -17.99
CA ILE A 37 -0.97 -11.14 -17.24
C ILE A 37 -2.18 -10.67 -16.44
N GLU A 38 -3.33 -11.31 -16.61
CA GLU A 38 -4.45 -11.07 -15.71
C GLU A 38 -4.01 -11.47 -14.30
N GLU A 39 -3.60 -10.47 -13.51
CA GLU A 39 -3.26 -10.71 -12.13
C GLU A 39 -4.55 -11.03 -11.37
N HIS A 40 -4.67 -12.27 -10.92
CA HIS A 40 -5.59 -12.59 -9.84
C HIS A 40 -5.20 -11.75 -8.63
N VAL A 41 -5.98 -10.69 -8.34
CA VAL A 41 -5.74 -9.84 -7.19
C VAL A 41 -6.07 -10.64 -5.92
N ALA A 42 -5.02 -11.25 -5.35
CA ALA A 42 -5.10 -11.94 -4.08
C ALA A 42 -5.50 -10.95 -2.98
N PHE A 43 -6.08 -11.47 -1.89
CA PHE A 43 -6.29 -10.67 -0.71
C PHE A 43 -4.94 -10.21 -0.16
N ARG A 44 -4.67 -8.90 -0.22
CA ARG A 44 -3.52 -8.30 0.42
C ARG A 44 -3.82 -8.08 1.90
N PHE A 45 -3.15 -8.85 2.74
CA PHE A 45 -3.12 -8.58 4.18
C PHE A 45 -2.14 -7.44 4.44
N ASP A 46 -2.65 -6.30 4.90
CA ASP A 46 -1.81 -5.16 5.25
C ASP A 46 -1.27 -5.36 6.68
N ASN A 47 0.04 -5.34 6.88
CA ASN A 47 0.67 -5.60 8.19
C ASN A 47 0.13 -4.71 9.33
N TYR A 48 -0.34 -3.50 9.04
CA TYR A 48 -0.92 -2.63 10.06
C TYR A 48 -2.18 -3.24 10.70
N LEU A 49 -2.85 -4.21 10.05
CA LEU A 49 -4.02 -4.87 10.60
C LEU A 49 -3.68 -5.58 11.92
N THR A 50 -2.46 -6.12 12.07
CA THR A 50 -2.04 -6.77 13.32
C THR A 50 -1.86 -5.80 14.47
N GLN A 51 -1.73 -4.50 14.16
CA GLN A 51 -1.56 -3.42 15.12
C GLN A 51 -2.89 -2.76 15.51
N LEU A 52 -4.01 -3.17 14.89
CA LEU A 52 -5.32 -2.63 15.24
C LEU A 52 -5.73 -3.09 16.64
N PRO A 53 -6.36 -2.20 17.43
CA PRO A 53 -6.90 -2.58 18.73
C PRO A 53 -8.03 -3.60 18.48
N GLY A 54 -7.96 -4.74 19.17
CA GLY A 54 -8.92 -5.83 18.99
C GLY A 54 -8.63 -6.78 17.83
N PHE A 55 -7.52 -6.63 17.09
CA PHE A 55 -7.12 -7.60 16.06
C PHE A 55 -7.08 -9.04 16.60
N LEU A 56 -6.35 -9.26 17.70
CA LEU A 56 -6.23 -10.58 18.32
C LEU A 56 -7.58 -11.07 18.85
N ASN A 57 -8.40 -10.19 19.42
CA ASN A 57 -9.73 -10.55 19.91
C ASN A 57 -10.63 -11.04 18.76
N SER A 58 -10.64 -10.34 17.62
CA SER A 58 -11.39 -10.76 16.42
C SER A 58 -10.89 -12.10 15.86
N VAL A 59 -9.57 -12.32 15.87
CA VAL A 59 -8.98 -13.61 15.48
C VAL A 59 -9.46 -14.72 16.40
N GLU A 60 -9.35 -14.51 17.71
CA GLU A 60 -9.74 -15.50 18.72
C GLU A 60 -11.24 -15.83 18.66
N GLU A 61 -12.10 -14.81 18.53
CA GLU A 61 -13.54 -14.97 18.41
C GLU A 61 -13.92 -15.83 17.20
N ILE A 62 -13.36 -15.52 16.02
CA ILE A 62 -13.61 -16.31 14.81
C ILE A 62 -13.04 -17.73 14.95
N TRP A 63 -11.89 -17.90 15.61
CA TRP A 63 -11.28 -19.21 15.78
C TRP A 63 -12.07 -20.14 16.72
N LYS A 64 -12.84 -19.58 17.65
CA LYS A 64 -13.74 -20.31 18.55
C LYS A 64 -15.00 -20.84 17.87
N HIS A 65 -15.36 -20.34 16.69
CA HIS A 65 -16.54 -20.81 15.96
C HIS A 65 -16.36 -22.28 15.55
N ARG A 66 -17.33 -23.13 15.90
CA ARG A 66 -17.39 -24.51 15.43
C ARG A 66 -17.90 -24.52 13.99
N ILE A 67 -17.07 -24.99 13.06
CA ILE A 67 -17.44 -25.18 11.66
C ILE A 67 -17.39 -26.67 11.36
N HIS A 68 -18.49 -27.23 10.90
CA HIS A 68 -18.56 -28.64 10.54
C HIS A 68 -17.91 -28.89 9.17
N GLY A 69 -17.04 -29.89 9.09
CA GLY A 69 -16.35 -30.29 7.86
C GLY A 69 -14.98 -30.89 8.16
N THR A 70 -14.14 -31.00 7.13
CA THR A 70 -12.73 -31.36 7.30
C THR A 70 -11.94 -30.21 7.93
N ALA A 71 -10.82 -30.50 8.58
CA ALA A 71 -9.97 -29.47 9.18
C ALA A 71 -9.53 -28.38 8.19
N MET A 72 -9.27 -28.77 6.94
CA MET A 72 -8.94 -27.82 5.87
C MET A 72 -10.13 -26.92 5.51
N TYR A 73 -11.34 -27.49 5.43
CA TYR A 73 -12.56 -26.72 5.18
C TYR A 73 -12.83 -25.71 6.29
N GLU A 74 -12.74 -26.13 7.55
CA GLU A 74 -12.87 -25.26 8.72
C GLU A 74 -11.87 -24.10 8.68
N THR A 75 -10.60 -24.39 8.41
CA THR A 75 -9.55 -23.37 8.30
C THR A 75 -9.85 -22.35 7.21
N VAL A 76 -10.25 -22.81 6.01
CA VAL A 76 -10.61 -21.92 4.90
C VAL A 76 -11.81 -21.04 5.25
N CYS A 77 -12.83 -21.60 5.91
CA CYS A 77 -14.00 -20.83 6.33
C CYS A 77 -13.63 -19.76 7.38
N LYS A 78 -12.80 -20.09 8.37
CA LYS A 78 -12.31 -19.12 9.36
C LYS A 78 -11.49 -17.99 8.70
N LEU A 79 -10.63 -18.32 7.75
CA LEU A 79 -9.88 -17.32 6.97
C LEU A 79 -10.81 -16.43 6.13
N LYS A 80 -11.90 -16.97 5.57
CA LYS A 80 -12.91 -16.18 4.85
C LYS A 80 -13.64 -15.21 5.77
N LEU A 81 -13.99 -15.63 6.99
CA LEU A 81 -14.61 -14.78 8.01
C LEU A 81 -13.65 -13.65 8.44
N LEU A 82 -12.39 -13.98 8.71
CA LEU A 82 -11.36 -12.98 9.03
C LEU A 82 -11.16 -11.96 7.91
N LYS A 83 -11.14 -12.43 6.66
CA LYS A 83 -11.06 -11.54 5.50
C LYS A 83 -12.23 -10.55 5.44
N ALA A 84 -13.44 -10.97 5.79
CA ALA A 84 -14.60 -10.08 5.84
C ALA A 84 -14.45 -9.04 6.97
N GLU A 85 -14.02 -9.48 8.15
CA GLU A 85 -13.83 -8.60 9.32
C GLU A 85 -12.73 -7.56 9.07
N PHE A 86 -11.58 -7.95 8.53
CA PHE A 86 -10.51 -7.00 8.19
C PHE A 86 -10.93 -6.00 7.10
N ARG A 87 -11.77 -6.40 6.15
CA ARG A 87 -12.35 -5.47 5.17
C ARG A 87 -13.25 -4.45 5.84
N ARG A 88 -14.05 -4.85 6.84
CA ARG A 88 -14.90 -3.95 7.63
C ARG A 88 -14.06 -2.95 8.42
N GLN A 89 -13.06 -3.43 9.17
CA GLN A 89 -12.15 -2.57 9.93
C GLN A 89 -11.39 -1.58 9.03
N LYS A 90 -10.97 -2.02 7.83
CA LYS A 90 -10.33 -1.14 6.84
C LYS A 90 -11.25 -0.01 6.36
N LYS A 91 -12.56 -0.25 6.25
CA LYS A 91 -13.55 0.79 5.89
C LYS A 91 -13.79 1.79 7.02
N LEU A 92 -13.81 1.35 8.27
CA LEU A 92 -14.02 2.21 9.44
C LEU A 92 -12.88 3.21 9.70
N LYS A 93 -11.70 2.95 9.12
CA LYS A 93 -10.49 3.77 9.29
C LYS A 93 -10.56 5.17 8.66
N GLY A 94 -11.66 5.52 7.97
CA GLY A 94 -11.99 6.90 7.56
C GLY A 94 -10.97 7.56 6.60
N ASN A 95 -10.91 8.90 6.66
CA ASN A 95 -10.19 9.81 5.74
C ASN A 95 -8.67 9.63 5.70
N LEU A 96 -8.08 8.76 6.52
CA LEU A 96 -6.63 8.60 6.61
C LEU A 96 -6.01 8.05 5.32
N THR A 97 -6.70 7.12 4.65
CA THR A 97 -6.24 6.62 3.35
C THR A 97 -6.20 7.76 2.32
N ASP A 98 -7.18 8.66 2.39
CA ASP A 98 -7.27 9.80 1.47
C ASP A 98 -6.27 10.90 1.84
N ASN A 99 -5.99 11.12 3.13
CA ASN A 99 -4.92 12.03 3.57
C ASN A 99 -3.54 11.55 3.12
N VAL A 100 -3.26 10.24 3.22
CA VAL A 100 -2.01 9.67 2.69
C VAL A 100 -1.95 9.81 1.17
N LYS A 101 -3.05 9.57 0.44
CA LYS A 101 -3.10 9.80 -1.01
C LYS A 101 -2.83 11.26 -1.36
N LYS A 102 -3.49 12.20 -0.69
CA LYS A 102 -3.29 13.64 -0.88
C LYS A 102 -1.82 14.01 -0.63
N ALA A 103 -1.25 13.60 0.50
CA ALA A 103 0.15 13.85 0.84
C ALA A 103 1.12 13.31 -0.24
N LYS A 104 0.88 12.08 -0.73
CA LYS A 104 1.64 11.52 -1.85
C LYS A 104 1.49 12.35 -3.13
N THR A 105 0.27 12.79 -3.48
CA THR A 105 0.09 13.61 -4.68
C THR A 105 0.81 14.96 -4.59
N PHE A 106 0.89 15.56 -3.39
CA PHE A 106 1.70 16.77 -3.18
C PHE A 106 3.19 16.49 -3.32
N LEU A 107 3.68 15.38 -2.75
CA LEU A 107 5.07 14.97 -2.88
C LEU A 107 5.45 14.73 -4.35
N ASP A 108 4.60 14.05 -5.12
CA ASP A 108 4.85 13.78 -6.54
C ASP A 108 4.91 15.10 -7.35
N LYS A 109 4.03 16.06 -7.05
CA LYS A 109 4.08 17.40 -7.66
C LYS A 109 5.36 18.16 -7.30
N ALA A 110 5.78 18.14 -6.04
CA ALA A 110 7.02 18.76 -5.61
C ALA A 110 8.24 18.13 -6.31
N GLN A 111 8.26 16.80 -6.44
CA GLN A 111 9.33 16.08 -7.12
C GLN A 111 9.35 16.36 -8.63
N ALA A 112 8.19 16.52 -9.27
CA ALA A 112 8.10 16.96 -10.66
C ALA A 112 8.66 18.37 -10.85
N LEU A 113 8.29 19.33 -9.99
CA LEU A 113 8.84 20.70 -10.02
C LEU A 113 10.36 20.69 -9.85
N PHE A 114 10.87 19.94 -8.87
CA PHE A 114 12.32 19.81 -8.69
C PHE A 114 13.02 19.18 -9.90
N THR A 115 12.41 18.18 -10.54
CA THR A 115 12.97 17.55 -11.75
C THR A 115 13.06 18.53 -12.92
N THR A 116 12.07 19.41 -13.06
CA THR A 116 12.01 20.42 -14.13
C THR A 116 12.95 21.60 -13.89
N TYR A 117 12.89 22.21 -12.71
CA TYR A 117 13.57 23.47 -12.42
C TYR A 117 14.93 23.29 -11.74
N LYS A 118 15.10 22.22 -10.94
CA LYS A 118 16.32 21.90 -10.18
C LYS A 118 16.80 23.00 -9.22
N GLU A 119 15.90 23.85 -8.74
CA GLU A 119 16.21 24.89 -7.76
C GLU A 119 16.07 24.37 -6.32
N ASP A 120 16.88 24.93 -5.41
CA ASP A 120 16.93 24.53 -3.99
C ASP A 120 15.59 24.70 -3.28
N ILE A 121 14.77 25.69 -3.67
CA ILE A 121 13.45 25.91 -3.08
C ILE A 121 12.53 24.69 -3.28
N TYR A 122 12.60 24.03 -4.45
CA TYR A 122 11.82 22.84 -4.73
C TYR A 122 12.41 21.61 -4.03
N LEU A 123 13.73 21.57 -3.82
CA LEU A 123 14.36 20.51 -3.03
C LEU A 123 13.89 20.54 -1.58
N GLU A 124 13.84 21.72 -0.96
CA GLU A 124 13.29 21.89 0.39
C GLU A 124 11.80 21.56 0.47
N LEU A 125 11.03 21.95 -0.55
CA LEU A 125 9.63 21.53 -0.66
C LEU A 125 9.49 20.00 -0.71
N VAL A 126 10.32 19.31 -1.50
CA VAL A 126 10.33 17.83 -1.56
C VAL A 126 10.64 17.23 -0.21
N LYS A 127 11.66 17.73 0.51
CA LYS A 127 12.03 17.25 1.84
C LYS A 127 10.86 17.41 2.82
N SER A 128 10.22 18.57 2.84
CA SER A 128 9.07 18.86 3.70
C SER A 128 7.87 17.95 3.40
N CYS A 129 7.48 17.84 2.12
CA CYS A 129 6.39 16.96 1.70
C CYS A 129 6.68 15.49 2.00
N ARG A 130 7.93 15.04 1.83
CA ARG A 130 8.35 13.66 2.13
C ARG A 130 8.28 13.40 3.63
N GLY A 131 8.82 14.30 4.44
CA GLY A 131 8.76 14.22 5.91
C GLY A 131 7.33 14.13 6.41
N PHE A 132 6.43 14.98 5.92
CA PHE A 132 5.01 14.95 6.29
C PHE A 132 4.31 13.64 5.84
N THR A 133 4.61 13.16 4.63
CA THR A 133 4.03 11.89 4.13
C THR A 133 4.51 10.70 4.97
N LEU A 134 5.79 10.66 5.32
CA LEU A 134 6.36 9.64 6.21
C LEU A 134 5.78 9.77 7.62
N TRP A 135 5.61 10.97 8.13
CA TRP A 135 4.94 11.22 9.40
C TRP A 135 3.51 10.71 9.39
N LEU A 136 2.71 10.98 8.35
CA LEU A 136 1.36 10.43 8.24
C LEU A 136 1.33 8.91 8.16
N LEU A 137 2.31 8.29 7.49
CA LEU A 137 2.44 6.84 7.42
C LEU A 137 2.82 6.24 8.79
N ASN A 138 3.72 6.89 9.53
CA ASN A 138 4.13 6.46 10.87
C ASN A 138 3.07 6.77 11.93
N TRP A 139 2.41 7.92 11.85
CA TRP A 139 1.24 8.27 12.65
C TRP A 139 0.09 7.30 12.39
N LYS A 140 -0.10 6.88 11.12
CA LYS A 140 -1.00 5.78 10.78
C LYS A 140 -0.61 4.47 11.46
N LEU A 141 0.65 4.22 11.78
CA LEU A 141 1.05 3.05 12.60
C LEU A 141 0.80 3.32 14.09
N ALA A 142 1.14 4.52 14.58
CA ALA A 142 1.03 4.90 15.99
C ALA A 142 -0.43 5.02 16.49
N CYS A 143 -1.34 5.65 15.74
CA CYS A 143 -2.75 5.75 16.11
C CYS A 143 -3.50 4.42 16.10
N LEU A 144 -2.95 3.39 15.46
CA LEU A 144 -3.51 2.04 15.58
C LEU A 144 -3.15 1.42 16.93
N ASN A 145 -1.96 1.72 17.45
CA ASN A 145 -1.50 1.17 18.72
C ASN A 145 -2.17 1.81 19.95
N SER A 146 -2.78 3.00 19.82
CA SER A 146 -3.31 3.76 20.96
C SER A 146 -4.81 3.61 21.23
N GLY A 147 -5.55 2.82 20.44
CA GLY A 147 -6.94 2.49 20.77
C GLY A 147 -7.93 3.68 20.87
N GLN A 148 -7.56 4.88 20.41
CA GLN A 148 -8.46 6.02 20.47
C GLN A 148 -9.48 5.96 19.32
N SER A 149 -10.69 5.58 19.68
CA SER A 149 -11.91 5.87 18.93
C SER A 149 -11.98 7.37 18.67
N TYR A 150 -12.07 7.77 17.41
CA TYR A 150 -12.45 9.13 17.05
C TYR A 150 -13.84 9.08 16.42
N GLY A 151 -14.83 9.36 17.25
CA GLY A 151 -16.08 9.95 16.81
C GLY A 151 -15.84 11.42 16.44
N GLY A 152 -16.45 11.81 15.33
CA GLY A 152 -16.64 13.17 14.85
C GLY A 152 -17.81 13.13 13.88
#